data_AF-A0A4Z0R5G5-F1
#
_entry.id   AF-A0A4Z0R5G5-F1
#
_cell.length_a   1.000
_cell.length_b   1.000
_cell.length_c   1.000
_cell.angle_alpha   90.00
_cell.angle_beta   90.00
_cell.angle_gamma   90.00
#
_symmetry.space_group_name_H-M   'P 1'
#
loop_
_entity.id
_entity.type
_entity.pdbx_description
1 polymer ?
#
loop_
_entity_poly.entity_id
_entity_poly.type
_entity_poly.pdbx_seq_one_letter_code
_entity_poly.pdbx_strand_id
1 'polypeptide(L)'
;MERKRVIRTLITLCLMGALVLVLYMSQDHDSSNPHSSIPRETWINGPKGHGYAVLNNQQPWKQCYTCHEEKGLGGEVYCQSCHDQSGAKVVIPKKPL
;
A
#
# COMPACT_ATOMS: atom_id res chain seq x y z
N MET A 1 43.69 17.54 -17.28
CA MET A 1 42.41 18.04 -16.71
C MET A 1 41.20 17.24 -17.20
N GLU A 2 41.23 16.67 -18.40
CA GLU A 2 40.11 15.89 -18.98
C GLU A 2 39.73 14.65 -18.18
N ARG A 3 40.71 13.86 -17.72
CA ARG A 3 40.43 12.64 -16.92
C ARG A 3 39.62 12.91 -15.65
N LYS A 4 39.92 14.02 -14.95
CA LYS A 4 39.16 14.45 -13.75
C LYS A 4 37.73 14.87 -14.11
N ARG A 5 37.54 15.47 -15.30
CA ARG A 5 36.23 15.86 -15.82
C ARG A 5 35.38 14.63 -16.14
N VAL A 6 35.96 13.65 -16.81
CA VAL A 6 35.29 12.37 -17.15
C VAL A 6 34.85 11.61 -15.89
N ILE A 7 35.75 11.48 -14.90
CA ILE A 7 35.43 10.81 -13.63
C ILE A 7 34.27 11.51 -12.92
N ARG A 8 34.30 12.85 -12.86
CA ARG A 8 33.23 13.65 -12.24
C ARG A 8 31.89 13.48 -12.95
N THR A 9 31.89 13.41 -14.28
CA THR A 9 30.68 13.15 -15.07
C THR A 9 30.11 11.76 -14.80
N LEU A 10 30.94 10.72 -14.74
CA LEU A 10 30.50 9.36 -14.40
C LEU A 10 29.87 9.28 -13.02
N ILE A 11 30.51 9.89 -12.00
CA ILE A 11 29.96 9.94 -10.64
C ILE A 11 28.59 10.62 -10.64
N THR A 12 28.45 11.72 -11.37
CA THR A 12 27.20 12.49 -11.43
C THR A 12 26.08 11.67 -12.06
N LEU A 13 26.37 10.94 -13.15
CA LEU A 13 25.41 10.06 -13.80
C LEU A 13 24.97 8.91 -12.88
N CYS A 14 25.92 8.28 -12.18
CA CYS A 14 25.59 7.22 -11.22
C CYS A 14 24.72 7.74 -10.07
N LEU A 15 25.04 8.91 -9.52
CA LEU A 15 24.24 9.53 -8.46
C LEU A 15 22.83 9.88 -8.94
N MET A 16 22.70 10.39 -10.17
CA MET A 16 21.38 10.65 -10.76
C MET A 16 20.57 9.37 -10.94
N GLY A 17 21.19 8.30 -11.46
CA GLY A 17 20.53 7.00 -11.61
C GLY A 17 20.08 6.42 -10.27
N ALA A 18 20.93 6.48 -9.25
CA ALA A 18 20.59 6.05 -7.90
C ALA A 18 19.41 6.85 -7.31
N LEU A 19 19.39 8.18 -7.50
CA LEU A 19 18.30 9.03 -7.05
C LEU A 19 16.97 8.67 -7.74
N VAL A 20 16.97 8.46 -9.06
CA VAL A 20 15.77 8.04 -9.81
C VAL A 20 15.26 6.70 -9.30
N LEU A 21 16.15 5.75 -9.04
CA LEU A 21 15.78 4.44 -8.50
C LEU A 21 15.15 4.55 -7.10
N VAL A 22 15.73 5.35 -6.21
CA VAL A 22 15.19 5.61 -4.87
C VAL A 22 13.82 6.27 -4.95
N LEU A 23 13.62 7.25 -5.83
CA LEU A 23 12.33 7.90 -6.03
C LEU A 23 11.29 6.92 -6.59
N TYR A 24 11.67 6.06 -7.54
CA TYR A 24 10.81 5.01 -8.07
C TYR A 24 10.38 4.01 -6.98
N MET A 25 11.33 3.50 -6.19
CA MET A 25 11.02 2.59 -5.08
C MET A 25 10.23 3.27 -3.95
N SER A 26 10.44 4.58 -3.73
CA SER A 26 9.70 5.36 -2.75
C SER A 26 8.26 5.61 -3.15
N GLN A 27 7.92 5.63 -4.44
CA GLN A 27 6.53 5.79 -4.90
C GLN A 27 5.67 4.55 -4.65
N ASP A 28 6.30 3.37 -4.54
CA ASP A 28 5.59 2.11 -4.26
C ASP A 28 5.29 1.94 -2.76
N HIS A 29 5.94 2.75 -1.91
CA HIS A 29 5.86 2.65 -0.46
C HIS A 29 4.93 3.73 0.12
N ASP A 30 3.62 3.50 0.02
CA ASP A 30 2.65 4.30 0.78
C ASP A 30 2.79 3.99 2.28
N SER A 31 3.54 4.83 3.01
CA SER A 31 3.76 4.67 4.45
C SER A 31 2.49 4.83 5.28
N SER A 32 1.41 5.36 4.70
CA SER A 32 0.09 5.43 5.35
C SER A 32 -0.73 4.17 5.17
N ASN A 33 -0.35 3.31 4.20
CA ASN A 33 -0.93 2.00 4.00
C ASN A 33 -0.09 0.96 4.77
N PRO A 34 -0.57 0.42 5.91
CA PRO A 34 0.15 -0.58 6.69
C PRO A 34 0.37 -1.92 5.95
N HIS A 35 -0.13 -2.03 4.71
CA HIS A 35 -0.03 -3.19 3.84
C HIS A 35 0.88 -2.95 2.62
N SER A 36 1.49 -1.77 2.49
CA SER A 36 2.35 -1.41 1.34
C SER A 36 3.59 -2.31 1.21
N SER A 37 4.01 -2.96 2.31
CA SER A 37 5.16 -3.87 2.34
C SER A 37 4.81 -5.33 2.01
N ILE A 38 3.53 -5.66 1.89
CA ILE A 38 3.07 -7.02 1.54
C ILE A 38 2.83 -7.07 0.03
N PRO A 39 3.45 -8.00 -0.71
CA PRO A 39 3.19 -8.16 -2.14
C PRO A 39 1.68 -8.30 -2.40
N ARG A 40 1.16 -7.56 -3.38
CA ARG A 40 -0.27 -7.53 -3.70
C ARG A 40 -0.88 -8.91 -3.86
N GLU A 41 -0.17 -9.82 -4.53
CA GLU A 41 -0.59 -11.20 -4.71
C GLU A 41 -0.77 -11.91 -3.36
N THR A 42 0.24 -11.86 -2.49
CA THR A 42 0.17 -12.42 -1.13
C THR A 42 -0.94 -11.78 -0.30
N TRP A 43 -1.17 -10.47 -0.47
CA TRP A 43 -2.23 -9.74 0.23
C TRP A 43 -3.63 -10.18 -0.20
N ILE A 44 -3.84 -10.45 -1.49
CA ILE A 44 -5.15 -10.83 -2.05
C ILE A 44 -5.39 -12.34 -1.90
N ASN A 45 -4.45 -13.17 -2.35
CA ASN A 45 -4.63 -14.62 -2.51
C ASN A 45 -3.93 -15.47 -1.44
N GLY A 46 -3.14 -14.85 -0.55
CA GLY A 46 -2.43 -15.58 0.49
C GLY A 46 -3.36 -16.17 1.57
N PRO A 47 -2.98 -17.30 2.21
CA PRO A 47 -3.82 -18.01 3.18
C PRO A 47 -4.08 -17.24 4.48
N LYS A 48 -3.39 -16.12 4.69
CA LYS A 48 -3.60 -15.17 5.80
C LYS A 48 -3.68 -13.72 5.29
N GLY A 49 -3.91 -13.56 3.99
CA GLY A 49 -4.05 -12.26 3.35
C GLY A 49 -5.40 -11.62 3.68
N HIS A 50 -5.53 -10.35 3.29
CA HIS A 50 -6.78 -9.62 3.42
C HIS A 50 -7.91 -10.20 2.60
N GLY A 51 -7.63 -10.65 1.38
CA GLY A 51 -8.67 -11.30 0.56
C GLY A 51 -9.25 -12.52 1.26
N TYR A 52 -8.41 -13.35 1.88
CA TYR A 52 -8.87 -14.47 2.71
C TYR A 52 -9.73 -13.99 3.90
N ALA A 53 -9.27 -13.00 4.66
CA ALA A 53 -10.01 -12.50 5.82
C ALA A 53 -11.37 -11.90 5.42
N VAL A 54 -11.42 -11.11 4.35
CA VAL A 54 -12.65 -10.48 3.83
C VAL A 54 -13.63 -11.53 3.31
N LEU A 55 -13.17 -12.49 2.50
CA LEU A 55 -14.04 -13.52 1.93
C LEU A 55 -14.67 -14.43 2.99
N ASN A 56 -14.00 -14.60 4.13
CA ASN A 56 -14.49 -15.44 5.23
C ASN A 56 -15.19 -14.64 6.34
N ASN A 57 -15.21 -13.31 6.27
CA ASN A 57 -15.84 -12.48 7.29
C ASN A 57 -17.23 -12.01 6.85
N GLN A 58 -18.26 -12.62 7.43
CA GLN A 58 -19.66 -12.26 7.17
C GLN A 58 -20.12 -11.01 7.93
N GLN A 59 -19.35 -10.54 8.91
CA GLN A 59 -19.73 -9.44 9.82
C GLN A 59 -18.56 -8.47 10.03
N PRO A 60 -18.12 -7.74 8.98
CA PRO A 60 -16.99 -6.83 9.07
C PRO A 60 -17.18 -5.73 10.13
N TRP A 61 -18.42 -5.35 10.43
CA TRP A 61 -18.74 -4.39 11.50
C TRP A 61 -18.45 -4.88 12.93
N LYS A 62 -18.26 -6.18 13.15
CA LYS A 62 -17.88 -6.71 14.48
C LYS A 62 -16.39 -6.90 14.66
N GLN A 63 -15.64 -6.99 13.56
CA GLN A 63 -14.21 -7.35 13.59
C GLN A 63 -13.37 -6.29 12.91
N CYS A 64 -13.58 -6.09 11.61
CA CYS A 64 -12.76 -5.21 10.79
C CYS A 64 -12.99 -3.73 11.11
N TYR A 65 -14.24 -3.27 11.19
CA TYR A 65 -14.52 -1.84 11.39
C TYR A 65 -14.07 -1.39 12.77
N THR A 66 -14.38 -2.17 13.82
CA THR A 66 -13.90 -1.90 15.18
C THR A 66 -12.38 -1.81 15.23
N CYS A 67 -11.66 -2.77 14.64
CA CYS A 67 -10.20 -2.73 14.59
C CYS A 67 -9.67 -1.50 13.84
N HIS A 68 -10.31 -1.10 12.74
CA HIS A 68 -9.93 0.10 11.99
C HIS A 68 -10.28 1.39 12.75
N GLU A 69 -11.35 1.42 13.53
CA GLU A 69 -11.68 2.53 14.42
C GLU A 69 -10.67 2.66 15.56
N GLU A 70 -10.34 1.56 16.24
CA GLU A 70 -9.32 1.51 17.31
C GLU A 70 -7.95 1.99 16.84
N LYS A 71 -7.64 1.79 15.55
CA LYS A 71 -6.41 2.28 14.91
C LYS A 71 -6.51 3.71 14.39
N GLY A 72 -7.66 4.38 14.54
CA GLY A 72 -7.88 5.75 14.06
C GLY A 72 -8.01 5.88 12.54
N LEU A 73 -8.30 4.78 11.83
CA LEU A 73 -8.37 4.74 10.36
C LEU A 73 -9.77 5.07 9.82
N GLY A 74 -10.81 5.05 10.66
CA GLY A 74 -12.17 5.43 10.29
C GLY A 74 -13.12 4.28 9.96
N GLY A 75 -12.82 3.06 10.40
CA GLY A 75 -13.78 1.95 10.37
C GLY A 75 -14.22 1.55 8.97
N GLU A 76 -15.53 1.67 8.72
CA GLU A 76 -16.17 1.43 7.42
C GLU A 76 -15.64 2.37 6.33
N VAL A 77 -15.38 3.64 6.66
CA VAL A 77 -14.91 4.65 5.71
C VAL A 77 -13.53 4.28 5.16
N TYR A 78 -12.70 3.65 5.98
CA TYR A 78 -11.38 3.18 5.58
C TYR A 78 -11.45 2.05 4.53
N CYS A 79 -12.42 1.16 4.65
CA CYS A 79 -12.63 0.13 3.63
C CYS A 79 -13.00 0.77 2.28
N GLN A 80 -13.86 1.79 2.30
CA GLN A 80 -14.28 2.48 1.08
C GLN A 80 -13.12 3.25 0.43
N SER A 81 -12.30 3.97 1.21
CA SER A 81 -11.18 4.73 0.66
C SER A 81 -10.18 3.84 -0.08
N CYS A 82 -9.84 2.68 0.47
CA CYS A 82 -8.97 1.69 -0.17
C CYS A 82 -9.59 1.09 -1.43
N HIS A 83 -10.90 0.84 -1.43
CA HIS A 83 -11.61 0.32 -2.61
C HIS A 83 -11.64 1.35 -3.74
N ASP A 84 -11.86 2.63 -3.41
CA ASP A 84 -11.86 3.72 -4.38
C ASP A 84 -10.47 3.90 -5.02
N GLN A 85 -9.41 3.90 -4.21
CA GLN A 85 -8.03 4.01 -4.69
C GLN A 85 -7.62 2.84 -5.60
N SER A 86 -8.08 1.63 -5.28
CA SER A 86 -7.77 0.44 -6.07
C SER A 86 -8.67 0.26 -7.30
N GLY A 87 -9.73 1.07 -7.43
CA GLY A 87 -10.75 0.92 -8.47
C GLY A 87 -11.66 -0.29 -8.26
N ALA A 88 -11.63 -0.91 -7.08
CA ALA A 88 -12.44 -2.07 -6.75
C ALA A 88 -13.90 -1.65 -6.47
N LYS A 89 -14.80 -1.98 -7.39
CA LYS A 89 -16.24 -1.70 -7.22
C LYS A 89 -16.91 -2.84 -6.44
N VAL A 90 -16.88 -2.75 -5.12
CA VAL A 90 -17.43 -3.78 -4.22
C VAL A 90 -18.42 -3.14 -3.24
N VAL A 91 -19.55 -3.81 -3.00
CA VAL A 91 -20.50 -3.39 -1.97
C VAL A 91 -19.96 -3.79 -0.61
N ILE A 92 -19.56 -2.82 0.19
CA ILE A 92 -19.07 -3.03 1.55
C ILE A 92 -20.27 -3.31 2.48
N PRO A 93 -20.29 -4.43 3.22
CA PRO A 93 -21.39 -4.74 4.13
C PRO A 93 -21.52 -3.70 5.25
N LYS A 94 -22.67 -3.05 5.36
CA LYS A 94 -22.88 -2.01 6.36
C LYS A 94 -23.19 -2.60 7.74
N LYS A 95 -22.82 -1.87 8.79
CA LYS A 95 -23.29 -2.18 10.14
C LYS A 95 -24.83 -2.09 10.16
N PRO A 96 -25.53 -3.13 10.67
CA PRO A 96 -26.96 -3.05 10.90
C PRO A 96 -27.28 -1.88 11.84
N LEU A 97 -28.36 -1.15 11.55
CA LEU A 97 -28.88 -0.08 12.40
C LEU A 97 -29.40 -0.63 13.73
#